data_AF-A0A4Q6B6X1-F1
#
_entry.id   AF-A0A4Q6B6X1-F1
#
_cell.length_a   1.000
_cell.length_b   1.000
_cell.length_c   1.000
_cell.angle_alpha   90.00
_cell.angle_beta   90.00
_cell.angle_gamma   90.00
#
_symmetry.space_group_name_H-M   'P 1'
#
loop_
_entity.id
_entity.type
_entity.pdbx_description
1 polymer ?
#
loop_
_entity_poly.entity_id
_entity_poly.type
_entity_poly.pdbx_seq_one_letter_code
_entity_poly.pdbx_strand_id
1 'polypeptide(L)'
;MSLLDPVSFRGGATIKNRIALAALTNRQSHADGTFSEEETDWLVARARGGFGLVTTCATYVSQEGKAWAGELGLANETHHSG
;
A
#
# COMPACT_ATOMS: atom_id res chain seq x y z
N MET A 1 25.54 -12.67 -1.40
CA MET A 1 24.10 -12.33 -1.27
C MET A 1 24.00 -11.15 -0.32
N SER A 2 23.64 -10.00 -0.86
CA SER A 2 23.47 -8.72 -0.17
C SER A 2 21.99 -8.36 -0.06
N LEU A 3 21.67 -7.49 0.89
CA LEU A 3 20.35 -6.87 1.01
C LEU A 3 19.97 -6.07 -0.25
N LEU A 4 20.96 -5.53 -0.96
CA LEU A 4 20.77 -4.72 -2.16
C LEU A 4 20.73 -5.52 -3.47
N ASP A 5 20.92 -6.83 -3.41
CA ASP A 5 20.80 -7.67 -4.60
C ASP A 5 19.33 -7.78 -5.03
N PRO A 6 19.02 -7.77 -6.34
CA PRO A 6 17.67 -8.04 -6.83
C PRO A 6 17.12 -9.39 -6.38
N VAL A 7 15.79 -9.51 -6.35
CA VAL A 7 15.10 -10.78 -6.10
C VAL A 7 13.91 -10.95 -7.05
N SER A 8 13.82 -12.13 -7.66
CA SER A 8 12.72 -12.53 -8.53
C SER A 8 11.74 -13.42 -7.77
N PHE A 9 10.45 -13.14 -7.91
CA PHE A 9 9.37 -13.93 -7.34
C PHE A 9 8.91 -15.02 -8.30
N ARG A 10 8.23 -16.05 -7.78
CA ARG A 10 7.67 -17.15 -8.59
C ARG A 10 6.69 -16.67 -9.68
N GLY A 11 6.04 -15.52 -9.47
CA GLY A 11 5.13 -14.89 -10.43
C GLY A 11 5.81 -14.07 -11.53
N GLY A 12 7.15 -14.10 -11.64
CA GLY A 12 7.92 -13.41 -12.70
C GLY A 12 8.31 -11.96 -12.39
N ALA A 13 7.68 -11.33 -11.38
CA ALA A 13 8.09 -10.00 -10.92
C ALA A 13 9.51 -10.02 -10.32
N THR A 14 10.30 -8.98 -10.59
CA THR A 14 11.63 -8.79 -10.00
C THR A 14 11.70 -7.41 -9.34
N ILE A 15 12.16 -7.36 -8.10
CA ILE A 15 12.38 -6.11 -7.37
C ILE A 15 13.87 -5.80 -7.25
N LYS A 16 14.19 -4.51 -7.19
CA LYS A 16 15.58 -3.99 -7.23
C LYS A 16 16.43 -4.32 -6.00
N ASN A 17 15.81 -4.63 -4.86
CA ASN A 17 16.49 -5.02 -3.62
C ASN A 17 15.54 -5.77 -2.69
N ARG A 18 16.05 -6.30 -1.58
CA ARG A 18 15.31 -7.14 -0.61
C ARG A 18 14.68 -6.32 0.53
N ILE A 19 14.49 -5.02 0.34
CA ILE A 19 13.96 -4.11 1.35
C ILE A 19 12.50 -3.78 0.99
N ALA A 20 11.58 -4.17 1.85
CA ALA A 20 10.15 -3.92 1.68
C ALA A 20 9.64 -2.96 2.75
N LEU A 21 8.75 -2.05 2.37
CA LEU A 21 7.96 -1.28 3.33
C LEU A 21 6.86 -2.19 3.85
N ALA A 22 6.87 -2.46 5.15
CA ALA A 22 5.79 -3.19 5.80
C ALA A 22 4.48 -2.39 5.73
N ALA A 23 3.34 -3.10 5.71
CA ALA A 23 2.04 -2.47 5.77
C ALA A 23 1.94 -1.58 7.02
N LEU A 24 1.66 -0.29 6.81
CA LEU A 24 1.60 0.70 7.88
C LEU A 24 0.35 1.57 7.72
N THR A 25 -0.58 1.45 8.66
CA THR A 25 -1.78 2.30 8.70
C THR A 25 -1.39 3.75 9.01
N ASN A 26 -1.57 4.62 8.02
CA ASN A 26 -1.28 6.05 8.09
C ASN A 26 -2.52 6.92 8.39
N ARG A 27 -3.73 6.33 8.28
CA ARG A 27 -5.05 6.97 8.43
C ARG A 27 -5.32 8.12 7.48
N GLN A 28 -4.81 8.03 6.24
CA GLN A 28 -4.87 9.13 5.27
C GLN A 28 -6.04 8.99 4.29
N SER A 29 -6.65 7.81 4.15
CA SER A 29 -7.82 7.62 3.27
C SER A 29 -9.00 8.49 3.70
N HIS A 30 -9.93 8.73 2.77
CA HIS A 30 -11.14 9.49 3.06
C HIS A 30 -12.07 8.75 4.04
N ALA A 31 -13.04 9.48 4.59
CA ALA A 31 -13.98 8.93 5.57
C ALA A 31 -14.82 7.76 5.02
N ASP A 32 -15.01 7.69 3.70
CA ASP A 32 -15.70 6.60 3.00
C ASP A 32 -14.76 5.43 2.60
N GLY A 33 -13.46 5.56 2.87
CA GLY A 33 -12.41 4.60 2.53
C GLY A 33 -11.85 4.72 1.12
N THR A 34 -12.24 5.75 0.37
CA THR A 34 -11.59 6.07 -0.92
C THR A 34 -10.17 6.57 -0.71
N PHE A 35 -9.31 6.27 -1.68
CA PHE A 35 -7.90 6.61 -1.64
C PHE A 35 -7.71 8.13 -1.75
N SER A 36 -6.90 8.70 -0.85
CA SER A 36 -6.62 10.15 -0.82
C SER A 36 -5.37 10.50 -1.63
N GLU A 37 -5.25 11.77 -2.03
CA GLU A 37 -4.01 12.30 -2.63
C GLU A 37 -2.83 12.22 -1.64
N GLU A 38 -3.07 12.49 -0.36
CA GLU A 38 -2.05 12.41 0.70
C GLU A 38 -1.47 11.00 0.84
N GLU A 39 -2.32 9.98 0.78
CA GLU A 39 -1.90 8.57 0.81
C GLU A 39 -1.08 8.20 -0.44
N THR A 40 -1.46 8.71 -1.62
CA THR A 40 -0.68 8.58 -2.85
C THR A 40 0.72 9.14 -2.67
N ASP A 41 0.82 10.41 -2.25
CA ASP A 41 2.09 11.10 -2.05
C ASP A 41 2.97 10.39 -1.02
N TRP A 42 2.35 9.88 0.05
CA TRP A 42 3.03 9.12 1.08
C TRP A 42 3.67 7.85 0.52
N LEU A 43 2.95 7.06 -0.28
CA LEU A 43 3.45 5.82 -0.89
C LEU A 43 4.50 6.10 -1.97
N VAL A 44 4.27 7.10 -2.82
CA VAL A 44 5.22 7.54 -3.84
C VAL A 44 6.54 7.99 -3.21
N ALA A 45 6.48 8.71 -2.08
CA ALA A 45 7.68 9.08 -1.34
C ALA A 45 8.48 7.86 -0.87
N ARG A 46 7.84 6.77 -0.42
CA ARG A 46 8.55 5.53 -0.05
C ARG A 46 9.15 4.84 -1.27
N ALA A 47 8.41 4.79 -2.38
CA ALA A 47 8.95 4.24 -3.63
C ALA A 47 10.22 4.99 -4.09
N ARG A 48 10.18 6.34 -4.06
CA ARG A 48 11.32 7.21 -4.33
C ARG A 48 12.47 7.00 -3.34
N GLY A 49 12.15 6.71 -2.07
CA GLY A 49 13.11 6.42 -1.00
C GLY A 49 13.91 5.13 -1.17
N GLY A 50 13.62 4.31 -2.18
CA GLY A 50 14.48 3.20 -2.57
C GLY A 50 14.02 1.81 -2.12
N PHE A 51 12.83 1.68 -1.53
CA PHE A 51 12.24 0.36 -1.25
C PHE A 51 12.06 -0.45 -2.54
N GLY A 52 12.39 -1.73 -2.50
CA GLY A 52 12.18 -2.68 -3.59
C GLY A 52 10.71 -3.07 -3.73
N LEU A 53 9.98 -3.09 -2.62
CA LEU A 53 8.55 -3.34 -2.54
C LEU A 53 7.88 -2.34 -1.59
N VAL A 54 6.75 -1.80 -1.99
CA VAL A 54 5.89 -0.96 -1.14
C VAL A 54 4.54 -1.65 -1.00
N THR A 55 4.12 -1.88 0.25
CA THR A 55 2.79 -2.42 0.58
C THR A 55 1.93 -1.30 1.16
N THR A 56 0.66 -1.26 0.80
CA THR A 56 -0.34 -0.32 1.35
C THR A 56 -0.65 -0.63 2.82
N CYS A 57 -1.53 0.17 3.43
CA CYS A 57 -2.04 -0.09 4.77
C CYS A 57 -3.05 -1.26 4.81
N ALA A 58 -3.51 -1.62 6.02
CA ALA A 58 -4.64 -2.53 6.16
C ALA A 58 -5.86 -1.96 5.42
N THR A 59 -6.52 -2.82 4.62
CA THR A 59 -7.62 -2.44 3.74
C THR A 59 -8.83 -3.31 4.03
N TYR A 60 -9.98 -2.72 4.36
CA TYR A 60 -11.20 -3.47 4.63
C TYR A 60 -11.87 -3.92 3.33
N VAL A 61 -12.38 -5.15 3.31
CA VAL A 61 -13.00 -5.78 2.12
C VAL A 61 -14.52 -5.91 2.21
N SER A 62 -15.10 -5.59 3.37
CA SER A 62 -16.55 -5.45 3.57
C SER A 62 -16.81 -4.28 4.52
N GLN A 63 -18.03 -3.72 4.48
CA GLN A 63 -18.36 -2.54 5.30
C GLN A 63 -18.32 -2.83 6.80
N GLU A 64 -18.66 -4.07 7.18
CA GLU A 64 -18.61 -4.55 8.56
C GLU A 64 -17.17 -4.70 9.06
N GLY A 65 -16.20 -4.82 8.15
CA GLY A 65 -14.78 -4.92 8.46
C GLY A 65 -14.10 -3.58 8.75
N LYS A 66 -14.78 -2.46 8.53
CA LYS A 66 -14.23 -1.12 8.79
C LYS A 66 -14.13 -0.86 10.28
N ALA A 67 -12.92 -0.60 10.75
CA ALA A 67 -12.60 -0.51 12.17
C ALA A 67 -12.23 0.90 12.63
N TRP A 68 -11.75 1.79 11.75
CA TRP A 68 -11.39 3.16 12.13
C TRP A 68 -11.63 4.22 11.03
N ALA A 69 -11.57 5.49 11.44
CA ALA A 69 -11.62 6.63 10.53
C ALA A 69 -10.30 6.75 9.74
N GLY A 70 -10.41 6.92 8.43
CA GLY A 70 -9.27 6.98 7.50
C GLY A 70 -8.66 5.61 7.17
N GLU A 71 -9.41 4.53 7.34
CA GLU A 71 -9.02 3.20 6.85
C GLU A 71 -9.26 3.09 5.34
N LEU A 72 -8.33 2.48 4.62
CA LEU A 72 -8.46 2.23 3.19
C LEU A 72 -9.51 1.14 2.93
N GLY A 73 -10.35 1.34 1.91
CA GLY A 73 -11.39 0.40 1.53
C GLY A 73 -11.12 -0.31 0.19
N LEU A 74 -11.59 -1.55 0.08
CA LEU A 74 -11.78 -2.29 -1.18
C LEU A 74 -13.10 -3.09 -1.14
N ALA A 75 -14.12 -2.53 -0.49
CA ALA A 75 -15.41 -3.21 -0.27
C ALA A 75 -16.47 -3.00 -1.38
N ASN A 76 -16.26 -2.05 -2.30
CA ASN A 76 -17.22 -1.68 -3.33
C ASN A 76 -16.53 -0.89 -4.47
N GLU A 77 -17.27 -0.63 -5.54
CA GLU A 77 -16.79 0.05 -6.75
C GLU A 77 -16.31 1.49 -6.52
N THR A 78 -16.81 2.19 -5.49
CA THR A 78 -16.34 3.55 -5.22
C THR A 78 -14.87 3.59 -4.80
N HIS A 79 -14.32 2.48 -4.29
CA HIS A 79 -12.90 2.38 -3.98
C HIS A 79 -12.00 2.07 -5.19
N HIS A 80 -12.56 1.75 -6.36
CA HIS A 80 -11.76 1.37 -7.54
C HIS A 80 -11.10 2.54 -8.28
N SER A 81 -11.63 3.76 -8.13
CA SER A 81 -11.21 4.93 -8.90
C SER A 81 -10.02 5.70 -8.31
N GLY A 82 -9.44 5.20 -7.22
CA GLY A 82 -8.28 5.78 -6.53
C GLY A 82 -6.94 5.27 -7.04
#